data_AF-A0A7S1N706-F1
#
_entry.id   AF-A0A7S1N706-F1
#
_cell.length_a   1.000
_cell.length_b   1.000
_cell.length_c   1.000
_cell.angle_alpha   90.00
_cell.angle_beta   90.00
_cell.angle_gamma   90.00
#
_symmetry.space_group_name_H-M   'P 1'
#
loop_
_entity.id
_entity.type
_entity.pdbx_description
1 polymer ?
#
loop_
_entity_poly.entity_id
_entity_poly.type
_entity_poly.pdbx_seq_one_letter_code
_entity_poly.pdbx_strand_id
1 'polypeptide(L)'
;MTMSRPQAFQGVHRGLEQPQKAALAILGAGSLAGHIITIARECNWPILGLFDDDPARQCMTISGVPVLGFIDAATIQEYKVSHVAIAVGNLSARLEIIRRLMPLQLSWPTLIHPQAIVAPCCQVGKGNLVEAGCVIGLGVSIGNFNVLLGGATIDSCSKLGSFITAQARSTVANAIIGSGSWLSCGCTIMPNISVGKYCFIGGNACVEHDVPDNSKMQGVPAVLTEEAGTSPGQHKVTAEEEAEVEDIMQMPMTPPRSQHLQCGERKINWCPFKPLDMTRFHQYILPSINCRHVTNGGPCQKLLADRFKRLIGCTEEHTVLTAANGTAALHALVAGLSIARGKPLKVVTQAITFAPGIQGPLLGSLVVEYDQVLKGPCLQELGVHQDDFDAVLLTNCFGNIAKINLYQDWCNTHSKLLLMDNAATPLTNYDGINSSLYATGGAIVSLHETKPIGRGEGGIIVVPVQYAAAVHQAMNFGFSPQNPGVPHPLGSNWRMSDIAAAAVMCHWDSLDRLIAKHLQLFTNATSYVEQSIHMRWAFPLDDGQQPGVLSAFCVTLQVSSEPVVQCLRQLGIECKQYYLPVVPRPSCPKSWAFYDHIVCMPIHVDMTPDDVHYMFTNLNRLCENTAL
;
A
#
# COMPACT_ATOMS: atom_id res chain seq x y z
N MET A 1 -19.35 -48.52 -6.82
CA MET A 1 -19.19 -47.11 -7.22
C MET A 1 -19.70 -46.24 -6.09
N THR A 2 -18.80 -45.67 -5.30
CA THR A 2 -19.07 -44.69 -4.24
C THR A 2 -18.06 -43.57 -4.43
N MET A 3 -18.53 -42.42 -4.93
CA MET A 3 -17.68 -41.25 -5.14
C MET A 3 -17.46 -40.54 -3.80
N SER A 4 -16.20 -40.42 -3.39
CA SER A 4 -15.73 -39.60 -2.27
C SER A 4 -15.72 -38.12 -2.65
N ARG A 5 -16.24 -37.26 -1.77
CA ARG A 5 -16.20 -35.79 -1.88
C ARG A 5 -14.75 -35.26 -1.88
N PRO A 6 -14.43 -34.15 -2.58
CA PRO A 6 -13.11 -33.53 -2.52
C PRO A 6 -12.88 -32.84 -1.17
N GLN A 7 -11.67 -33.00 -0.62
CA GLN A 7 -11.19 -32.29 0.56
C GLN A 7 -11.12 -30.78 0.30
N ALA A 8 -11.57 -29.99 1.28
CA ALA A 8 -11.47 -28.54 1.27
C ALA A 8 -9.99 -28.10 1.30
N PHE A 9 -9.69 -27.04 0.55
CA PHE A 9 -8.43 -26.32 0.55
C PHE A 9 -8.01 -25.95 1.99
N GLN A 10 -7.00 -26.64 2.52
CA GLN A 10 -6.22 -26.13 3.65
C GLN A 10 -5.19 -25.14 3.11
N GLY A 11 -5.45 -23.86 3.33
CA GLY A 11 -4.53 -22.77 3.02
C GLY A 11 -3.23 -22.93 3.81
N VAL A 12 -2.12 -22.89 3.09
CA VAL A 12 -0.76 -22.87 3.63
C VAL A 12 -0.51 -21.50 4.25
N HIS A 13 -0.75 -21.35 5.55
CA HIS A 13 -0.14 -20.31 6.37
C HIS A 13 0.89 -20.97 7.29
N ARG A 14 2.11 -21.17 6.77
CA ARG A 14 3.28 -21.49 7.59
C ARG A 14 4.00 -20.19 7.95
N GLY A 15 4.01 -19.87 9.25
CA GLY A 15 5.11 -19.22 9.96
C GLY A 15 5.58 -17.86 9.45
N LEU A 16 4.82 -16.81 9.74
CA LEU A 16 5.39 -15.50 10.05
C LEU A 16 5.22 -15.32 11.56
N GLU A 17 6.31 -15.20 12.32
CA GLU A 17 6.23 -14.83 13.73
C GLU A 17 5.57 -13.43 13.81
N GLN A 18 4.34 -13.40 14.35
CA GLN A 18 3.63 -12.14 14.57
C GLN A 18 4.36 -11.35 15.67
N PRO A 19 4.45 -10.01 15.58
CA PRO A 19 4.99 -9.20 16.67
C PRO A 19 4.18 -9.50 17.94
N GLN A 20 4.89 -9.82 19.02
CA GLN A 20 4.28 -10.29 20.26
C GLN A 20 3.46 -9.15 20.89
N LYS A 21 2.13 -9.29 20.90
CA LYS A 21 1.22 -8.31 21.52
C LYS A 21 1.50 -8.24 23.03
N ALA A 22 1.39 -7.05 23.61
CA ALA A 22 1.40 -6.90 25.06
C ALA A 22 0.24 -7.68 25.71
N ALA A 23 0.43 -8.16 26.94
CA ALA A 23 -0.60 -8.94 27.61
C ALA A 23 -1.83 -8.09 27.97
N LEU A 24 -3.02 -8.64 27.70
CA LEU A 24 -4.31 -8.02 27.95
C LEU A 24 -4.81 -8.37 29.35
N ALA A 25 -5.13 -7.35 30.15
CA ALA A 25 -5.89 -7.49 31.38
C ALA A 25 -7.39 -7.38 31.10
N ILE A 26 -8.20 -8.24 31.71
CA ILE A 26 -9.65 -8.24 31.52
C ILE A 26 -10.31 -7.81 32.85
N LEU A 27 -11.08 -6.73 32.83
CA LEU A 27 -11.73 -6.16 34.02
C LEU A 27 -13.17 -6.67 34.12
N GLY A 28 -13.44 -7.52 35.09
CA GLY A 28 -14.68 -8.23 35.31
C GLY A 28 -14.53 -9.72 35.04
N ALA A 29 -15.08 -10.54 35.93
CA ALA A 29 -15.13 -12.00 35.86
C ALA A 29 -16.58 -12.51 35.75
N GLY A 30 -17.49 -11.71 35.18
CA GLY A 30 -18.88 -12.07 34.90
C GLY A 30 -19.06 -12.87 33.60
N SER A 31 -20.31 -12.99 33.13
CA SER A 31 -20.64 -13.74 31.90
C SER A 31 -19.90 -13.22 30.65
N LEU A 32 -19.68 -11.91 30.56
CA LEU A 32 -18.95 -11.28 29.44
C LEU A 32 -17.46 -11.65 29.41
N ALA A 33 -16.87 -12.06 30.53
CA ALA A 33 -15.45 -12.40 30.60
C ALA A 33 -15.11 -13.58 29.69
N GLY A 34 -15.96 -14.61 29.65
CA GLY A 34 -15.77 -15.76 28.76
C GLY A 34 -15.77 -15.38 27.27
N HIS A 35 -16.58 -14.38 26.91
CA HIS A 35 -16.67 -13.87 25.54
C HIS A 35 -15.40 -13.11 25.15
N ILE A 36 -14.92 -12.21 26.02
CA ILE A 36 -13.67 -11.47 25.82
C ILE A 36 -12.47 -12.40 25.76
N ILE A 37 -12.39 -13.42 26.64
CA ILE A 37 -11.31 -14.42 26.62
C ILE A 37 -11.29 -15.16 25.27
N THR A 38 -12.47 -15.52 24.74
CA THR A 38 -12.59 -16.22 23.47
C THR A 38 -12.08 -15.33 22.33
N ILE A 39 -12.55 -14.08 22.24
CA ILE A 39 -12.12 -13.13 21.21
C ILE A 39 -10.62 -12.84 21.33
N ALA A 40 -10.11 -12.60 22.54
CA ALA A 40 -8.70 -12.35 22.79
C ALA A 40 -7.82 -13.50 22.28
N ARG A 41 -8.21 -14.76 22.53
CA ARG A 41 -7.50 -15.95 22.03
C ARG A 41 -7.51 -16.03 20.50
N GLU A 42 -8.67 -15.88 19.87
CA GLU A 42 -8.80 -15.89 18.41
C GLU A 42 -8.02 -14.74 17.74
N CYS A 43 -7.88 -13.62 18.43
CA CYS A 43 -7.06 -12.48 18.01
C CYS A 43 -5.57 -12.61 18.41
N ASN A 44 -5.12 -13.74 18.96
CA ASN A 44 -3.74 -13.94 19.46
C ASN A 44 -3.27 -12.90 20.49
N TRP A 45 -4.15 -12.39 21.34
CA TRP A 45 -3.75 -11.58 22.50
C TRP A 45 -3.26 -12.50 23.63
N PRO A 46 -2.04 -12.31 24.16
CA PRO A 46 -1.66 -12.90 25.44
C PRO A 46 -2.59 -12.34 26.51
N ILE A 47 -3.14 -13.19 27.38
CA ILE A 47 -4.02 -12.77 28.47
C ILE A 47 -3.23 -12.81 29.76
N LEU A 48 -3.14 -11.67 30.44
CA LEU A 48 -2.47 -11.57 31.73
C LEU A 48 -3.30 -12.27 32.81
N GLY A 49 -4.57 -11.90 32.92
CA GLY A 49 -5.48 -12.36 33.95
C GLY A 49 -6.75 -11.49 34.03
N LEU A 50 -7.66 -11.90 34.90
CA LEU A 50 -8.90 -11.18 35.20
C LEU A 50 -8.72 -10.34 36.46
N PHE A 51 -9.45 -9.22 36.57
CA PHE A 51 -9.51 -8.39 37.76
C PHE A 51 -10.99 -8.12 38.07
N ASP A 52 -11.46 -8.32 39.30
CA ASP A 52 -12.87 -8.14 39.66
C ASP A 52 -12.99 -7.55 41.06
N ASP A 53 -13.90 -6.60 41.28
CA ASP A 53 -14.05 -5.98 42.61
C ASP A 53 -14.83 -6.87 43.61
N ASP A 54 -15.54 -7.90 43.13
CA ASP A 54 -16.28 -8.85 43.96
C ASP A 54 -15.29 -9.77 44.72
N PRO A 55 -15.19 -9.67 46.06
CA PRO A 55 -14.28 -10.50 46.84
C PRO A 55 -14.56 -12.00 46.69
N ALA A 56 -15.79 -12.39 46.37
CA ALA A 56 -16.15 -13.80 46.14
C ALA A 56 -15.49 -14.38 44.88
N ARG A 57 -14.98 -13.54 43.97
CA ARG A 57 -14.38 -13.95 42.70
C ARG A 57 -12.85 -13.99 42.70
N GLN A 58 -12.20 -13.52 43.76
CA GLN A 58 -10.73 -13.40 43.87
C GLN A 58 -9.95 -14.73 43.79
N CYS A 59 -10.63 -15.88 43.76
CA CYS A 59 -10.02 -17.20 43.57
C CYS A 59 -10.65 -17.99 42.41
N MET A 60 -11.46 -17.34 41.57
CA MET A 60 -12.12 -17.97 40.44
C MET A 60 -11.19 -18.04 39.21
N THR A 61 -11.51 -18.99 38.34
CA THR A 61 -10.92 -19.11 37.00
C THR A 61 -12.06 -19.15 35.99
N ILE A 62 -12.03 -18.25 35.01
CA ILE A 62 -13.00 -18.23 33.92
C ILE A 62 -12.30 -18.69 32.64
N SER A 63 -12.82 -19.73 31.99
CA SER A 63 -12.25 -20.28 30.75
C SER A 63 -10.74 -20.57 30.80
N GLY A 64 -10.21 -20.93 31.97
CA GLY A 64 -8.77 -21.20 32.19
C GLY A 64 -7.92 -19.97 32.49
N VAL A 65 -8.51 -18.79 32.70
CA VAL A 65 -7.80 -17.55 33.10
C VAL A 65 -8.17 -17.21 34.55
N PRO A 66 -7.19 -17.03 35.46
CA PRO A 66 -7.45 -16.74 36.87
C PRO A 66 -7.79 -15.25 37.11
N VAL A 67 -8.51 -14.99 38.21
CA VAL A 67 -8.64 -13.63 38.79
C VAL A 67 -7.40 -13.33 39.63
N LEU A 68 -6.72 -12.22 39.32
CA LEU A 68 -5.42 -11.84 39.88
C LEU A 68 -5.49 -10.76 40.97
N GLY A 69 -6.61 -10.03 41.07
CA GLY A 69 -6.76 -8.96 42.04
C GLY A 69 -8.01 -8.11 41.82
N PHE A 70 -8.09 -7.00 42.57
CA PHE A 70 -9.15 -5.99 42.49
C PHE A 70 -8.89 -4.99 41.34
N ILE A 71 -9.90 -4.21 40.94
CA ILE A 71 -9.79 -3.25 39.83
C ILE A 71 -9.30 -1.88 40.34
N ASP A 72 -8.15 -1.83 41.00
CA ASP A 72 -7.60 -0.58 41.56
C ASP A 72 -6.23 -0.20 40.98
N ALA A 73 -5.86 1.07 41.13
CA ALA A 73 -4.64 1.61 40.54
C ALA A 73 -3.36 0.93 41.05
N ALA A 74 -3.32 0.53 42.32
CA ALA A 74 -2.16 -0.12 42.92
C ALA A 74 -1.94 -1.50 42.28
N THR A 75 -3.01 -2.29 42.19
CA THR A 75 -3.00 -3.62 41.57
C THR A 75 -2.62 -3.53 40.08
N ILE A 76 -3.22 -2.60 39.32
CA ILE A 76 -2.92 -2.40 37.90
C ILE A 76 -1.44 -2.02 37.66
N GLN A 77 -0.86 -1.19 38.54
CA GLN A 77 0.55 -0.81 38.48
C GLN A 77 1.50 -1.95 38.90
N GLU A 78 1.16 -2.71 39.94
CA GLU A 78 1.93 -3.87 40.41
C GLU A 78 2.14 -4.88 39.28
N TYR A 79 1.06 -5.22 38.58
CA TYR A 79 1.08 -6.14 37.45
C TYR A 79 1.57 -5.50 36.13
N LYS A 80 1.97 -4.22 36.14
CA LYS A 80 2.44 -3.46 34.98
C LYS A 80 1.48 -3.54 33.78
N VAL A 81 0.18 -3.47 34.07
CA VAL A 81 -0.87 -3.55 33.05
C VAL A 81 -0.78 -2.35 32.13
N SER A 82 -0.78 -2.59 30.83
CA SER A 82 -0.75 -1.55 29.80
C SER A 82 -1.97 -1.59 28.87
N HIS A 83 -2.63 -2.75 28.74
CA HIS A 83 -3.76 -2.99 27.83
C HIS A 83 -4.91 -3.63 28.57
N VAL A 84 -6.13 -3.12 28.34
CA VAL A 84 -7.28 -3.47 29.16
C VAL A 84 -8.57 -3.60 28.35
N ALA A 85 -9.36 -4.63 28.66
CA ALA A 85 -10.70 -4.83 28.13
C ALA A 85 -11.72 -4.93 29.28
N ILE A 86 -12.88 -4.29 29.15
CA ILE A 86 -13.91 -4.27 30.19
C ILE A 86 -14.94 -5.37 29.92
N ALA A 87 -14.98 -6.39 30.78
CA ALA A 87 -15.89 -7.52 30.79
C ALA A 87 -17.10 -7.31 31.73
N VAL A 88 -17.61 -6.09 31.80
CA VAL A 88 -18.76 -5.74 32.64
C VAL A 88 -19.90 -5.23 31.76
N GLY A 89 -21.07 -5.88 31.80
CA GLY A 89 -22.23 -5.48 30.99
C GLY A 89 -22.99 -4.28 31.57
N ASN A 90 -22.89 -4.06 32.89
CA ASN A 90 -23.57 -2.97 33.57
C ASN A 90 -22.96 -1.61 33.18
N LEU A 91 -23.79 -0.65 32.75
CA LEU A 91 -23.34 0.66 32.30
C LEU A 91 -22.64 1.47 33.40
N SER A 92 -23.28 1.62 34.56
CA SER A 92 -22.75 2.39 35.69
C SER A 92 -21.40 1.83 36.16
N ALA A 93 -21.27 0.51 36.25
CA ALA A 93 -20.02 -0.14 36.63
C ALA A 93 -18.91 0.03 35.57
N ARG A 94 -19.23 -0.01 34.27
CA ARG A 94 -18.24 0.30 33.21
C ARG A 94 -17.70 1.72 33.33
N LEU A 95 -18.59 2.68 33.56
CA LEU A 95 -18.23 4.09 33.71
C LEU A 95 -17.32 4.29 34.94
N GLU A 96 -17.67 3.68 36.07
CA GLU A 96 -16.88 3.78 37.31
C GLU A 96 -15.48 3.17 37.16
N ILE A 97 -15.36 2.03 36.48
CA ILE A 97 -14.06 1.42 36.16
C ILE A 97 -13.20 2.38 35.32
N ILE A 98 -13.79 2.98 34.28
CA ILE A 98 -13.08 3.93 33.43
C ILE A 98 -12.63 5.15 34.23
N ARG A 99 -13.52 5.72 35.06
CA ARG A 99 -13.24 6.87 35.92
C ARG A 99 -12.04 6.59 36.84
N ARG A 100 -12.02 5.42 37.50
CA ARG A 100 -10.93 4.99 38.40
C ARG A 100 -9.58 4.81 37.69
N LEU A 101 -9.59 4.31 36.46
CA LEU A 101 -8.37 3.93 35.74
C LEU A 101 -7.89 4.96 34.72
N MET A 102 -8.71 5.97 34.41
CA MET A 102 -8.38 7.03 33.46
C MET A 102 -7.04 7.74 33.76
N PRO A 103 -6.69 8.06 35.02
CA PRO A 103 -5.40 8.71 35.34
C PRO A 103 -4.16 7.88 34.98
N LEU A 104 -4.32 6.56 34.81
CA LEU A 104 -3.22 5.63 34.54
C LEU A 104 -2.83 5.55 33.07
N GLN A 105 -3.52 6.28 32.18
CA GLN A 105 -3.21 6.35 30.74
C GLN A 105 -3.13 4.97 30.05
N LEU A 106 -3.96 4.02 30.50
CA LEU A 106 -4.01 2.66 29.95
C LEU A 106 -4.52 2.63 28.50
N SER A 107 -4.13 1.59 27.76
CA SER A 107 -4.66 1.32 26.44
C SER A 107 -5.96 0.52 26.49
N TRP A 108 -6.94 0.95 25.70
CA TRP A 108 -8.25 0.30 25.56
C TRP A 108 -8.41 -0.29 24.14
N PRO A 109 -7.76 -1.44 23.82
CA PRO A 109 -7.87 -2.02 22.50
C PRO A 109 -9.33 -2.37 22.16
N THR A 110 -9.68 -2.20 20.88
CA THR A 110 -10.93 -2.72 20.32
C THR A 110 -10.72 -4.17 19.90
N LEU A 111 -11.57 -5.06 20.40
CA LEU A 111 -11.50 -6.49 20.17
C LEU A 111 -12.56 -6.90 19.16
N ILE A 112 -12.13 -7.29 17.96
CA ILE A 112 -13.00 -7.71 16.86
C ILE A 112 -12.71 -9.16 16.55
N HIS A 113 -13.71 -10.02 16.73
CA HIS A 113 -13.60 -11.44 16.41
C HIS A 113 -13.27 -11.63 14.91
N PRO A 114 -12.36 -12.55 14.52
CA PRO A 114 -11.99 -12.75 13.10
C PRO A 114 -13.13 -13.15 12.17
N GLN A 115 -14.23 -13.68 12.73
CA GLN A 115 -15.45 -14.04 11.99
C GLN A 115 -16.49 -12.91 11.93
N ALA A 116 -16.18 -11.71 12.43
CA ALA A 116 -17.00 -10.53 12.18
C ALA A 116 -16.67 -9.95 10.80
N ILE A 117 -17.68 -9.49 10.07
CA ILE A 117 -17.51 -8.79 8.80
C ILE A 117 -17.56 -7.29 9.08
N VAL A 118 -16.44 -6.61 8.91
CA VAL A 118 -16.34 -5.16 9.11
C VAL A 118 -15.91 -4.52 7.80
N ALA A 119 -16.71 -3.60 7.27
CA ALA A 119 -16.37 -2.93 6.03
C ALA A 119 -15.13 -2.03 6.20
N PRO A 120 -14.24 -1.90 5.19
CA PRO A 120 -12.96 -1.20 5.36
C PRO A 120 -13.06 0.29 5.71
N CYS A 121 -14.19 0.95 5.42
CA CYS A 121 -14.40 2.38 5.66
C CYS A 121 -15.14 2.69 6.97
N CYS A 122 -15.35 1.71 7.86
CA CYS A 122 -15.97 1.94 9.16
C CYS A 122 -15.04 2.72 10.10
N GLN A 123 -15.63 3.62 10.89
CA GLN A 123 -14.93 4.29 11.98
C GLN A 123 -15.34 3.62 13.29
N VAL A 124 -14.39 3.08 14.05
CA VAL A 124 -14.67 2.38 15.31
C VAL A 124 -13.79 2.96 16.42
N GLY A 125 -14.40 3.48 17.49
CA GLY A 125 -13.71 4.02 18.65
C GLY A 125 -12.92 2.98 19.44
N LYS A 126 -12.45 3.36 20.63
CA LYS A 126 -11.65 2.49 21.52
C LYS A 126 -12.52 1.59 22.41
N GLY A 127 -11.92 0.51 22.91
CA GLY A 127 -12.53 -0.37 23.91
C GLY A 127 -13.81 -1.09 23.45
N ASN A 128 -14.06 -1.16 22.14
CA ASN A 128 -15.23 -1.84 21.61
C ASN A 128 -15.02 -3.37 21.61
N LEU A 129 -16.09 -4.12 21.83
CA LEU A 129 -16.15 -5.58 21.71
C LEU A 129 -17.07 -5.96 20.56
N VAL A 130 -16.57 -6.72 19.59
CA VAL A 130 -17.34 -7.20 18.43
C VAL A 130 -17.20 -8.72 18.31
N GLU A 131 -18.31 -9.43 18.49
CA GLU A 131 -18.36 -10.88 18.46
C GLU A 131 -18.45 -11.49 17.05
N ALA A 132 -18.26 -12.82 17.01
CA ALA A 132 -18.39 -13.62 15.80
C ALA A 132 -19.75 -13.40 15.11
N GLY A 133 -19.73 -13.31 13.78
CA GLY A 133 -20.94 -13.18 12.97
C GLY A 133 -21.57 -11.79 12.97
N CYS A 134 -21.03 -10.81 13.70
CA CYS A 134 -21.45 -9.42 13.55
C CYS A 134 -21.13 -8.89 12.14
N VAL A 135 -22.01 -8.06 11.59
CA VAL A 135 -21.84 -7.41 10.29
C VAL A 135 -21.90 -5.91 10.47
N ILE A 136 -20.84 -5.20 10.06
CA ILE A 136 -20.72 -3.75 10.13
C ILE A 136 -20.55 -3.23 8.69
N GLY A 137 -21.56 -2.53 8.19
CA GLY A 137 -21.70 -2.06 6.81
C GLY A 137 -20.87 -0.81 6.47
N LEU A 138 -20.92 -0.40 5.20
CA LEU A 138 -20.11 0.70 4.67
C LEU A 138 -20.46 2.04 5.35
N GLY A 139 -19.44 2.84 5.68
CA GLY A 139 -19.64 4.20 6.21
C GLY A 139 -20.24 4.27 7.61
N VAL A 140 -20.24 3.16 8.35
CA VAL A 140 -20.72 3.12 9.75
C VAL A 140 -19.70 3.81 10.67
N SER A 141 -20.19 4.61 11.63
CA SER A 141 -19.39 5.16 12.73
C SER A 141 -19.85 4.63 14.07
N ILE A 142 -18.92 4.11 14.89
CA ILE A 142 -19.17 3.52 16.20
C ILE A 142 -18.32 4.24 17.23
N GLY A 143 -18.94 4.71 18.31
CA GLY A 143 -18.29 5.36 19.45
C GLY A 143 -17.36 4.45 20.26
N ASN A 144 -17.14 4.78 21.53
CA ASN A 144 -16.23 4.05 22.40
C ASN A 144 -16.99 3.06 23.30
N PHE A 145 -16.30 1.98 23.72
CA PHE A 145 -16.76 1.06 24.77
C PHE A 145 -18.12 0.37 24.49
N ASN A 146 -18.45 0.15 23.22
CA ASN A 146 -19.64 -0.58 22.79
C ASN A 146 -19.42 -2.09 22.88
N VAL A 147 -20.52 -2.82 23.10
CA VAL A 147 -20.56 -4.28 23.15
C VAL A 147 -21.52 -4.77 22.08
N LEU A 148 -21.00 -5.36 21.00
CA LEU A 148 -21.76 -5.93 19.90
C LEU A 148 -21.67 -7.46 19.97
N LEU A 149 -22.73 -8.10 20.44
CA LEU A 149 -22.81 -9.54 20.63
C LEU A 149 -23.22 -10.27 19.34
N GLY A 150 -22.96 -11.58 19.31
CA GLY A 150 -22.97 -12.39 18.10
C GLY A 150 -24.15 -12.18 17.16
N GLY A 151 -23.84 -11.95 15.88
CA GLY A 151 -24.83 -11.77 14.83
C GLY A 151 -25.50 -10.38 14.77
N ALA A 152 -25.08 -9.41 15.59
CA ALA A 152 -25.59 -8.04 15.47
C ALA A 152 -25.22 -7.45 14.10
N THR A 153 -26.18 -6.79 13.45
CA THR A 153 -26.00 -6.16 12.14
C THR A 153 -26.15 -4.65 12.25
N ILE A 154 -25.09 -3.93 11.92
CA ILE A 154 -25.07 -2.48 11.80
C ILE A 154 -24.96 -2.17 10.31
N ASP A 155 -26.09 -1.88 9.67
CA ASP A 155 -26.16 -1.64 8.23
C ASP A 155 -25.52 -0.30 7.85
N SER A 156 -25.23 -0.15 6.56
CA SER A 156 -24.48 0.96 5.99
C SER A 156 -25.02 2.33 6.41
N CYS A 157 -24.11 3.29 6.61
CA CYS A 157 -24.36 4.67 7.02
C CYS A 157 -24.94 4.88 8.44
N SER A 158 -25.10 3.82 9.25
CA SER A 158 -25.56 3.94 10.64
C SER A 158 -24.51 4.61 11.55
N LYS A 159 -24.99 5.29 12.60
CA LYS A 159 -24.15 5.96 13.60
C LYS A 159 -24.49 5.47 15.01
N LEU A 160 -23.53 4.86 15.68
CA LEU A 160 -23.64 4.41 17.06
C LEU A 160 -22.80 5.32 17.96
N GLY A 161 -23.40 5.81 19.04
CA GLY A 161 -22.71 6.49 20.13
C GLY A 161 -21.76 5.57 20.92
N SER A 162 -21.45 5.98 22.15
CA SER A 162 -20.58 5.23 23.06
C SER A 162 -21.41 4.38 24.03
N PHE A 163 -20.80 3.34 24.61
CA PHE A 163 -21.38 2.50 25.67
C PHE A 163 -22.66 1.74 25.29
N ILE A 164 -23.00 1.65 24.01
CA ILE A 164 -24.13 0.87 23.52
C ILE A 164 -23.87 -0.62 23.75
N THR A 165 -24.93 -1.32 24.15
CA THR A 165 -24.93 -2.79 24.18
C THR A 165 -25.92 -3.29 23.14
N ALA A 166 -25.41 -3.84 22.05
CA ALA A 166 -26.18 -4.49 21.01
C ALA A 166 -26.13 -6.00 21.24
N GLN A 167 -27.24 -6.56 21.70
CA GLN A 167 -27.35 -7.99 22.00
C GLN A 167 -27.47 -8.81 20.71
N ALA A 168 -27.38 -10.13 20.85
CA ALA A 168 -27.31 -11.04 19.71
C ALA A 168 -28.45 -10.82 18.71
N ARG A 169 -28.09 -10.72 17.42
CA ARG A 169 -29.01 -10.53 16.28
C ARG A 169 -29.82 -9.22 16.28
N SER A 170 -29.43 -8.20 17.05
CA SER A 170 -30.03 -6.87 16.88
C SER A 170 -29.63 -6.28 15.52
N THR A 171 -30.54 -5.60 14.85
CA THR A 171 -30.32 -4.96 13.54
C THR A 171 -30.52 -3.46 13.64
N VAL A 172 -29.54 -2.68 13.17
CA VAL A 172 -29.61 -1.23 13.03
C VAL A 172 -29.52 -0.91 11.54
N ALA A 173 -30.64 -0.58 10.91
CA ALA A 173 -30.69 -0.27 9.49
C ALA A 173 -30.60 1.25 9.30
N ASN A 174 -29.51 1.77 8.73
CA ASN A 174 -29.27 3.20 8.45
C ASN A 174 -29.89 4.16 9.50
N ALA A 175 -29.46 4.02 10.76
CA ALA A 175 -30.08 4.72 11.90
C ALA A 175 -29.02 5.31 12.84
N ILE A 176 -29.45 6.25 13.68
CA ILE A 176 -28.63 6.89 14.70
C ILE A 176 -29.02 6.33 16.07
N ILE A 177 -28.05 5.84 16.84
CA ILE A 177 -28.27 5.30 18.18
C ILE A 177 -27.46 6.13 19.18
N GLY A 178 -28.15 6.75 20.14
CA GLY A 178 -27.56 7.53 21.21
C GLY A 178 -26.76 6.68 22.20
N SER A 179 -25.81 7.32 22.88
CA SER A 179 -24.92 6.67 23.85
C SER A 179 -25.68 6.05 25.01
N GLY A 180 -25.12 4.97 25.57
CA GLY A 180 -25.69 4.25 26.72
C GLY A 180 -26.94 3.43 26.44
N SER A 181 -27.41 3.39 25.20
CA SER A 181 -28.62 2.64 24.82
C SER A 181 -28.39 1.12 24.77
N TRP A 182 -29.43 0.36 25.09
CA TRP A 182 -29.44 -1.10 25.12
C TRP A 182 -30.38 -1.65 24.04
N LEU A 183 -29.82 -2.36 23.06
CA LEU A 183 -30.56 -3.04 22.00
C LEU A 183 -30.66 -4.52 22.36
N SER A 184 -31.83 -4.99 22.76
CA SER A 184 -32.03 -6.39 23.18
C SER A 184 -32.02 -7.35 21.98
N CYS A 185 -31.92 -8.65 22.28
CA CYS A 185 -31.77 -9.69 21.25
C CYS A 185 -32.85 -9.59 20.17
N GLY A 186 -32.44 -9.63 18.90
CA GLY A 186 -33.36 -9.70 17.76
C GLY A 186 -34.17 -8.44 17.48
N CYS A 187 -33.95 -7.31 18.16
CA CYS A 187 -34.66 -6.07 17.82
C CYS A 187 -34.19 -5.50 16.48
N THR A 188 -35.07 -4.76 15.81
CA THR A 188 -34.79 -4.09 14.54
C THR A 188 -35.08 -2.60 14.67
N ILE A 189 -34.10 -1.78 14.33
CA ILE A 189 -34.26 -0.34 14.16
C ILE A 189 -34.38 -0.07 12.66
N MET A 190 -35.49 0.53 12.24
CA MET A 190 -35.76 0.79 10.83
C MET A 190 -34.92 1.95 10.27
N PRO A 191 -34.74 2.02 8.93
CA PRO A 191 -34.02 3.11 8.27
C PRO A 191 -34.50 4.50 8.63
N ASN A 192 -33.54 5.43 8.74
CA ASN A 192 -33.73 6.86 8.97
C ASN A 192 -34.39 7.19 10.33
N ILE A 193 -34.18 6.33 11.33
CA ILE A 193 -34.65 6.54 12.70
C ILE A 193 -33.51 7.00 13.60
N SER A 194 -33.82 7.91 14.52
CA SER A 194 -32.96 8.32 15.62
C SER A 194 -33.47 7.75 16.93
N VAL A 195 -32.67 6.91 17.57
CA VAL A 195 -32.85 6.46 18.95
C VAL A 195 -32.00 7.33 19.86
N GLY A 196 -32.62 7.95 20.86
CA GLY A 196 -31.98 8.79 21.86
C GLY A 196 -30.95 8.07 22.74
N LYS A 197 -30.39 8.80 23.69
CA LYS A 197 -29.47 8.30 24.72
C LYS A 197 -30.22 7.50 25.78
N TYR A 198 -29.52 6.52 26.37
CA TYR A 198 -30.03 5.73 27.50
C TYR A 198 -31.37 5.01 27.24
N CYS A 199 -31.66 4.69 25.97
CA CYS A 199 -32.88 4.01 25.59
C CYS A 199 -32.76 2.50 25.79
N PHE A 200 -33.87 1.85 26.14
CA PHE A 200 -33.98 0.40 26.16
C PHE A 200 -34.90 -0.07 25.04
N ILE A 201 -34.36 -0.83 24.09
CA ILE A 201 -35.13 -1.48 23.03
C ILE A 201 -35.32 -2.95 23.41
N GLY A 202 -36.57 -3.35 23.57
CA GLY A 202 -36.97 -4.70 23.97
C GLY A 202 -36.62 -5.76 22.93
N GLY A 203 -36.54 -7.02 23.39
CA GLY A 203 -36.21 -8.14 22.52
C GLY A 203 -37.24 -8.32 21.42
N ASN A 204 -36.77 -8.57 20.19
CA ASN A 204 -37.59 -8.66 18.98
C ASN A 204 -38.47 -7.43 18.69
N ALA A 205 -38.20 -6.27 19.31
CA ALA A 205 -38.96 -5.07 19.05
C ALA A 205 -38.64 -4.48 17.67
N CYS A 206 -39.63 -3.91 16.97
CA CYS A 206 -39.45 -3.24 15.67
C CYS A 206 -39.69 -1.74 15.82
N VAL A 207 -38.62 -0.95 15.84
CA VAL A 207 -38.69 0.51 16.03
C VAL A 207 -38.86 1.19 14.67
N GLU A 208 -40.01 1.82 14.47
CA GLU A 208 -40.40 2.45 13.20
C GLU A 208 -40.45 3.98 13.26
N HIS A 209 -40.22 4.57 14.44
CA HIS A 209 -40.26 6.00 14.72
C HIS A 209 -39.13 6.42 15.65
N ASP A 210 -38.79 7.72 15.62
CA ASP A 210 -37.77 8.30 16.50
C ASP A 210 -38.11 8.06 17.98
N VAL A 211 -37.09 7.74 18.76
CA VAL A 211 -37.22 7.37 20.17
C VAL A 211 -36.53 8.44 21.01
N PRO A 212 -37.24 9.16 21.90
CA PRO A 212 -36.63 10.16 22.79
C PRO A 212 -35.64 9.53 23.78
N ASP A 213 -34.74 10.33 24.33
CA ASP A 213 -33.82 9.90 25.40
C ASP A 213 -34.57 9.24 26.57
N ASN A 214 -33.91 8.30 27.27
CA ASN A 214 -34.42 7.58 28.44
C ASN A 214 -35.71 6.77 28.19
N SER A 215 -36.02 6.46 26.93
CA SER A 215 -37.26 5.77 26.57
C SER A 215 -37.11 4.25 26.55
N LYS A 216 -38.24 3.56 26.80
CA LYS A 216 -38.35 2.10 26.74
C LYS A 216 -39.33 1.68 25.66
N MET A 217 -38.83 1.00 24.63
CA MET A 217 -39.62 0.55 23.47
C MET A 217 -39.81 -0.97 23.49
N GLN A 218 -41.05 -1.46 23.30
CA GLN A 218 -41.34 -2.91 23.25
C GLN A 218 -42.41 -3.24 22.20
N GLY A 219 -42.31 -4.43 21.58
CA GLY A 219 -43.34 -4.97 20.67
C GLY A 219 -43.03 -4.81 19.18
N VAL A 220 -43.93 -5.33 18.34
CA VAL A 220 -43.89 -5.22 16.88
C VAL A 220 -45.28 -4.75 16.40
N PRO A 221 -45.45 -3.49 15.99
CA PRO A 221 -44.46 -2.41 16.05
C PRO A 221 -44.14 -2.02 17.51
N ALA A 222 -42.96 -1.46 17.74
CA ALA A 222 -42.51 -1.10 19.08
C ALA A 222 -43.26 0.14 19.58
N VAL A 223 -43.82 0.04 20.78
CA VAL A 223 -44.51 1.14 21.47
C VAL A 223 -43.74 1.58 22.69
N LEU A 224 -43.85 2.87 23.03
CA LEU A 224 -43.35 3.41 24.28
C LEU A 224 -44.12 2.78 25.44
N THR A 225 -43.39 2.21 26.39
CA THR A 225 -43.93 1.64 27.64
C THR A 225 -43.51 2.54 28.80
N GLU A 226 -44.24 2.52 29.94
CA GLU A 226 -44.06 3.44 31.09
C GLU A 226 -42.59 3.80 31.38
N GLU A 227 -42.39 5.07 31.80
CA GLU A 227 -41.09 5.68 32.14
C GLU A 227 -40.17 4.68 32.83
N ALA A 228 -38.91 4.64 32.38
CA ALA A 228 -37.91 3.67 32.79
C ALA A 228 -37.80 3.55 34.33
N GLY A 229 -38.60 2.67 34.92
CA GLY A 229 -38.23 1.98 36.14
C GLY A 229 -36.93 1.28 35.80
N THR A 230 -35.83 1.77 36.41
CA THR A 230 -34.44 1.33 36.27
C THR A 230 -34.33 -0.04 35.60
N SER A 231 -33.85 -0.05 34.35
CA SER A 231 -33.44 -1.29 33.68
C SER A 231 -32.55 -2.09 34.65
N PRO A 232 -32.50 -3.43 34.60
CA PRO A 232 -31.63 -4.21 35.49
C PRO A 232 -30.19 -3.66 35.41
N GLY A 233 -29.75 -2.96 36.47
CA GLY A 233 -28.44 -2.34 36.54
C GLY A 233 -28.33 -0.80 36.38
N GLN A 234 -29.41 -0.02 36.34
CA GLN A 234 -29.31 1.44 36.41
C GLN A 234 -29.35 1.93 37.87
N HIS A 235 -28.21 2.39 38.40
CA HIS A 235 -28.17 3.15 39.66
C HIS A 235 -28.61 4.60 39.36
N LYS A 236 -29.43 5.22 40.21
CA LYS A 236 -29.72 6.67 40.13
C LYS A 236 -28.41 7.41 40.43
N VAL A 237 -27.90 8.09 39.41
CA VAL A 237 -26.69 8.90 39.43
C VAL A 237 -27.05 10.30 39.96
N THR A 238 -26.19 10.91 40.77
CA THR A 238 -26.36 12.28 41.28
C THR A 238 -26.05 13.32 40.19
N ALA A 239 -26.55 14.55 40.31
CA ALA A 239 -26.37 15.59 39.27
C ALA A 239 -24.89 15.96 38.99
N GLU A 240 -23.99 15.78 39.96
CA GLU A 240 -22.54 15.96 39.78
C GLU A 240 -21.90 14.77 39.03
N GLU A 241 -22.35 13.55 39.33
CA GLU A 241 -21.94 12.35 38.60
C GLU A 241 -22.51 12.35 37.17
N GLU A 242 -23.68 12.94 36.92
CA GLU A 242 -24.24 13.11 35.55
C GLU A 242 -23.31 13.95 34.66
N ALA A 243 -22.74 15.04 35.16
CA ALA A 243 -21.83 15.89 34.38
C ALA A 243 -20.50 15.18 34.06
N GLU A 244 -19.91 14.47 35.03
CA GLU A 244 -18.68 13.68 34.81
C GLU A 244 -18.93 12.47 33.89
N VAL A 245 -20.09 11.81 34.02
CA VAL A 245 -20.50 10.72 33.13
C VAL A 245 -20.78 11.23 31.73
N GLU A 246 -21.40 12.41 31.59
CA GLU A 246 -21.60 13.08 30.31
C GLU A 246 -20.24 13.40 29.67
N ASP A 247 -19.24 13.86 30.43
CA ASP A 247 -17.86 14.05 29.95
C ASP A 247 -17.17 12.73 29.55
N ILE A 248 -17.42 11.62 30.26
CA ILE A 248 -16.92 10.28 29.89
C ILE A 248 -17.61 9.76 28.61
N MET A 249 -18.90 10.01 28.46
CA MET A 249 -19.74 9.63 27.31
C MET A 249 -19.45 10.49 26.08
N GLN A 250 -19.16 11.77 26.30
CA GLN A 250 -18.75 12.78 25.32
C GLN A 250 -17.23 12.85 25.17
N MET A 251 -16.48 11.95 25.83
CA MET A 251 -15.04 11.82 25.62
C MET A 251 -14.81 11.91 24.11
N PRO A 252 -13.99 12.87 23.65
CA PRO A 252 -13.76 13.04 22.23
C PRO A 252 -13.41 11.67 21.71
N MET A 253 -14.10 11.28 20.62
CA MET A 253 -13.78 10.08 19.85
C MET A 253 -12.28 9.97 19.89
N THR A 254 -11.75 9.02 20.64
CA THR A 254 -10.32 8.83 20.63
C THR A 254 -10.13 8.39 19.20
N PRO A 255 -9.42 9.17 18.36
CA PRO A 255 -9.17 8.71 17.01
C PRO A 255 -8.62 7.30 17.21
N PRO A 256 -9.21 6.29 16.52
CA PRO A 256 -8.91 4.88 16.78
C PRO A 256 -7.43 4.79 16.97
N ARG A 257 -6.93 4.13 18.04
CA ARG A 257 -5.50 4.10 18.39
C ARG A 257 -4.73 3.94 17.10
N SER A 258 -4.23 5.07 16.61
CA SER A 258 -3.97 5.18 15.19
C SER A 258 -2.53 4.77 15.05
N GLN A 259 -2.31 3.45 15.07
CA GLN A 259 -1.30 2.93 14.15
C GLN A 259 -1.59 3.40 12.72
N HIS A 260 -2.81 3.85 12.44
CA HIS A 260 -3.23 4.33 11.14
C HIS A 260 -3.91 5.68 11.30
N LEU A 261 -3.04 6.69 11.40
CA LEU A 261 -3.10 7.87 10.57
C LEU A 261 -4.43 8.12 9.84
N GLN A 262 -5.03 9.29 10.07
CA GLN A 262 -6.19 9.81 9.34
C GLN A 262 -6.23 9.29 7.90
N CYS A 263 -7.09 8.32 7.58
CA CYS A 263 -7.48 8.13 6.19
C CYS A 263 -8.25 9.38 5.82
N GLY A 264 -7.52 10.38 5.30
CA GLY A 264 -8.14 11.56 4.75
C GLY A 264 -9.07 11.10 3.64
N GLU A 265 -10.16 11.83 3.46
CA GLU A 265 -10.86 11.88 2.16
C GLU A 265 -9.86 12.18 1.00
N ARG A 266 -8.69 12.72 1.35
CA ARG A 266 -7.54 12.95 0.50
C ARG A 266 -6.81 11.64 0.15
N LYS A 267 -6.99 11.18 -1.09
CA LYS A 267 -6.25 10.05 -1.67
C LYS A 267 -5.19 10.54 -2.67
N ILE A 268 -3.92 10.22 -2.41
CA ILE A 268 -2.81 10.42 -3.35
C ILE A 268 -2.50 9.07 -3.99
N ASN A 269 -2.85 8.91 -5.27
CA ASN A 269 -2.64 7.67 -6.01
C ASN A 269 -1.18 7.51 -6.46
N TRP A 270 -0.78 6.28 -6.80
CA TRP A 270 0.55 6.00 -7.35
C TRP A 270 0.70 6.49 -8.79
N CYS A 271 -0.35 6.33 -9.59
CA CYS A 271 -0.39 6.72 -11.00
C CYS A 271 -1.31 7.91 -11.21
N PRO A 272 -0.94 8.85 -12.10
CA PRO A 272 -1.83 9.92 -12.48
C PRO A 272 -3.00 9.37 -13.31
N PHE A 273 -4.10 10.11 -13.31
CA PHE A 273 -5.18 9.96 -14.25
C PHE A 273 -4.73 10.43 -15.63
N LYS A 274 -4.66 9.48 -16.58
CA LYS A 274 -4.33 9.76 -17.98
C LYS A 274 -5.58 9.49 -18.83
N PRO A 275 -6.42 10.48 -19.14
CA PRO A 275 -7.55 10.27 -20.05
C PRO A 275 -7.05 10.07 -21.50
N LEU A 276 -7.72 9.21 -22.28
CA LEU A 276 -7.41 9.07 -23.70
C LEU A 276 -8.26 10.07 -24.48
N ASP A 277 -7.63 11.06 -25.12
CA ASP A 277 -8.35 11.96 -26.04
C ASP A 277 -8.71 11.18 -27.30
N MET A 278 -9.96 10.73 -27.37
CA MET A 278 -10.45 9.92 -28.48
C MET A 278 -10.39 10.64 -29.83
N THR A 279 -10.47 11.98 -29.84
CA THR A 279 -10.37 12.77 -31.06
C THR A 279 -8.95 12.75 -31.59
N ARG A 280 -7.96 13.03 -30.74
CA ARG A 280 -6.53 12.99 -31.13
C ARG A 280 -6.06 11.57 -31.42
N PHE A 281 -6.50 10.60 -30.62
CA PHE A 281 -6.23 9.19 -30.88
C PHE A 281 -6.72 8.78 -32.27
N HIS A 282 -7.95 9.17 -32.63
CA HIS A 282 -8.50 8.92 -33.97
C HIS A 282 -7.64 9.55 -35.06
N GLN A 283 -7.19 10.79 -34.89
CA GLN A 283 -6.30 11.47 -35.85
C GLN A 283 -4.98 10.71 -36.07
N TYR A 284 -4.37 10.21 -34.99
CA TYR A 284 -3.12 9.46 -35.08
C TYR A 284 -3.27 8.09 -35.73
N ILE A 285 -4.35 7.36 -35.43
CA ILE A 285 -4.55 5.99 -35.95
C ILE A 285 -5.14 5.96 -37.37
N LEU A 286 -5.77 7.04 -37.83
CA LEU A 286 -6.44 7.12 -39.12
C LEU A 286 -5.55 6.73 -40.33
N PRO A 287 -4.28 7.15 -40.45
CA PRO A 287 -3.39 6.70 -41.51
C PRO A 287 -3.24 5.18 -41.57
N SER A 288 -3.12 4.55 -40.40
CA SER A 288 -2.97 3.09 -40.23
C SER A 288 -4.26 2.35 -40.57
N ILE A 289 -5.43 2.92 -40.23
CA ILE A 289 -6.73 2.37 -40.65
C ILE A 289 -6.88 2.46 -42.18
N ASN A 290 -6.53 3.60 -42.77
CA ASN A 290 -6.66 3.81 -44.21
C ASN A 290 -5.79 2.86 -45.03
N CYS A 291 -4.59 2.52 -44.55
CA CYS A 291 -3.73 1.51 -45.19
C CYS A 291 -3.96 0.08 -44.69
N ARG A 292 -4.97 -0.14 -43.82
CA ARG A 292 -5.32 -1.44 -43.22
C ARG A 292 -4.17 -2.11 -42.46
N HIS A 293 -3.31 -1.31 -41.84
CA HIS A 293 -2.11 -1.77 -41.15
C HIS A 293 -2.06 -1.25 -39.71
N VAL A 294 -2.87 -1.87 -38.83
CA VAL A 294 -3.00 -1.49 -37.41
C VAL A 294 -2.15 -2.33 -36.45
N THR A 295 -1.39 -3.29 -36.99
CA THR A 295 -0.51 -4.21 -36.27
C THR A 295 0.91 -3.62 -36.15
N ASN A 296 1.95 -4.45 -36.17
CA ASN A 296 3.36 -4.03 -36.15
C ASN A 296 3.86 -3.45 -37.48
N GLY A 297 4.77 -2.47 -37.45
CA GLY A 297 5.38 -1.90 -38.66
C GLY A 297 4.51 -0.92 -39.43
N GLY A 298 3.46 -0.37 -38.80
CA GLY A 298 2.58 0.62 -39.42
C GLY A 298 3.08 2.08 -39.27
N PRO A 299 2.36 3.04 -39.86
CA PRO A 299 2.69 4.47 -39.81
C PRO A 299 2.89 5.05 -38.40
N CYS A 300 2.08 4.64 -37.41
CA CYS A 300 2.14 5.20 -36.07
C CYS A 300 3.43 4.82 -35.35
N GLN A 301 3.88 3.57 -35.47
CA GLN A 301 5.17 3.12 -34.90
C GLN A 301 6.35 3.91 -35.45
N LYS A 302 6.36 4.15 -36.77
CA LYS A 302 7.40 4.94 -37.41
C LYS A 302 7.40 6.38 -36.87
N LEU A 303 6.21 6.99 -36.81
CA LEU A 303 6.07 8.35 -36.29
C LEU A 303 6.50 8.47 -34.82
N LEU A 304 6.18 7.47 -34.00
CA LEU A 304 6.59 7.41 -32.60
C LEU A 304 8.12 7.30 -32.47
N ALA A 305 8.75 6.42 -33.23
CA ALA A 305 10.20 6.26 -33.25
C ALA A 305 10.90 7.57 -33.69
N ASP A 306 10.41 8.21 -34.76
CA ASP A 306 10.95 9.47 -35.27
C ASP A 306 10.78 10.61 -34.25
N ARG A 307 9.64 10.66 -33.55
CA ARG A 307 9.41 11.66 -32.49
C ARG A 307 10.36 11.45 -31.32
N PHE A 308 10.58 10.20 -30.88
CA PHE A 308 11.53 9.92 -29.82
C PHE A 308 12.97 10.21 -30.23
N LYS A 309 13.36 9.88 -31.47
CA LYS A 309 14.67 10.22 -32.05
C LYS A 309 14.97 11.72 -31.89
N ARG A 310 13.98 12.57 -32.20
CA ARG A 310 14.07 14.04 -31.99
C ARG A 310 14.13 14.43 -30.51
N LEU A 311 13.31 13.82 -29.66
CA LEU A 311 13.26 14.15 -28.22
C LEU A 311 14.60 13.93 -27.51
N ILE A 312 15.33 12.87 -27.85
CA ILE A 312 16.61 12.55 -27.20
C ILE A 312 17.83 13.17 -27.90
N GLY A 313 17.63 13.93 -28.98
CA GLY A 313 18.74 14.48 -29.78
C GLY A 313 19.61 13.40 -30.44
N CYS A 314 19.01 12.29 -30.85
CA CYS A 314 19.71 11.13 -31.38
C CYS A 314 20.48 11.46 -32.67
N THR A 315 21.75 11.07 -32.73
CA THR A 315 22.63 11.23 -33.89
C THR A 315 22.37 10.16 -34.97
N GLU A 316 23.10 10.20 -36.09
CA GLU A 316 23.04 9.16 -37.13
C GLU A 316 23.71 7.83 -36.72
N GLU A 317 24.44 7.81 -35.60
CA GLU A 317 25.07 6.59 -35.08
C GLU A 317 24.07 5.66 -34.39
N HIS A 318 22.91 6.20 -34.00
CA HIS A 318 21.86 5.49 -33.29
C HIS A 318 20.54 5.54 -34.05
N THR A 319 19.75 4.49 -33.88
CA THR A 319 18.38 4.43 -34.37
C THR A 319 17.42 4.01 -33.26
N VAL A 320 16.13 4.22 -33.49
CA VAL A 320 15.06 3.97 -32.54
C VAL A 320 14.13 2.90 -33.09
N LEU A 321 13.94 1.83 -32.32
CA LEU A 321 12.95 0.78 -32.59
C LEU A 321 11.84 0.82 -31.54
N THR A 322 10.66 0.33 -31.88
CA THR A 322 9.51 0.24 -30.97
C THR A 322 9.17 -1.21 -30.64
N ALA A 323 8.91 -1.49 -29.37
CA ALA A 323 8.63 -2.82 -28.85
C ALA A 323 7.28 -2.85 -28.13
N ALA A 324 6.74 -4.06 -27.94
CA ALA A 324 5.42 -4.26 -27.34
C ALA A 324 5.31 -3.71 -25.91
N ASN A 325 6.41 -3.78 -25.15
CA ASN A 325 6.55 -3.23 -23.80
C ASN A 325 8.04 -3.08 -23.44
N GLY A 326 8.36 -2.56 -22.26
CA GLY A 326 9.74 -2.38 -21.79
C GLY A 326 10.52 -3.70 -21.64
N THR A 327 9.86 -4.78 -21.21
CA THR A 327 10.47 -6.12 -21.13
C THR A 327 10.85 -6.64 -22.51
N ALA A 328 9.92 -6.54 -23.46
CA ALA A 328 10.14 -6.90 -24.85
C ALA A 328 11.28 -6.10 -25.48
N ALA A 329 11.39 -4.80 -25.14
CA ALA A 329 12.51 -3.96 -25.56
C ALA A 329 13.85 -4.49 -25.01
N LEU A 330 13.93 -4.75 -23.70
CA LEU A 330 15.16 -5.25 -23.06
C LEU A 330 15.57 -6.61 -23.62
N HIS A 331 14.62 -7.53 -23.73
CA HIS A 331 14.88 -8.88 -24.22
C HIS A 331 15.28 -8.88 -25.69
N ALA A 332 14.62 -8.06 -26.52
CA ALA A 332 15.00 -7.85 -27.91
C ALA A 332 16.42 -7.30 -28.07
N LEU A 333 16.81 -6.34 -27.25
CA LEU A 333 18.15 -5.75 -27.28
C LEU A 333 19.22 -6.82 -27.01
N VAL A 334 19.07 -7.56 -25.90
CA VAL A 334 20.05 -8.59 -25.49
C VAL A 334 20.11 -9.75 -26.48
N ALA A 335 18.95 -10.22 -26.95
CA ALA A 335 18.87 -11.26 -27.96
C ALA A 335 19.48 -10.81 -29.30
N GLY A 336 19.19 -9.58 -29.73
CA GLY A 336 19.76 -9.00 -30.95
C GLY A 336 21.27 -8.83 -30.89
N LEU A 337 21.82 -8.40 -29.75
CA LEU A 337 23.27 -8.32 -29.54
C LEU A 337 23.92 -9.71 -29.56
N SER A 338 23.26 -10.72 -29.01
CA SER A 338 23.72 -12.11 -29.09
C SER A 338 23.77 -12.61 -30.53
N ILE A 339 22.72 -12.31 -31.32
CA ILE A 339 22.68 -12.61 -32.76
C ILE A 339 23.81 -11.90 -33.51
N ALA A 340 23.98 -10.59 -33.29
CA ALA A 340 25.01 -9.79 -33.95
C ALA A 340 26.43 -10.30 -33.66
N ARG A 341 26.68 -10.80 -32.45
CA ARG A 341 27.98 -11.37 -32.03
C ARG A 341 28.15 -12.84 -32.40
N GLY A 342 27.10 -13.51 -32.87
CA GLY A 342 27.10 -14.95 -33.15
C GLY A 342 27.28 -15.85 -31.93
N LYS A 343 27.08 -15.33 -30.71
CA LYS A 343 27.17 -16.08 -29.45
C LYS A 343 26.23 -15.50 -28.39
N PRO A 344 25.73 -16.29 -27.43
CA PRO A 344 24.94 -15.77 -26.31
C PRO A 344 25.71 -14.69 -25.55
N LEU A 345 25.06 -13.55 -25.30
CA LEU A 345 25.64 -12.45 -24.52
C LEU A 345 25.56 -12.78 -23.03
N LYS A 346 26.69 -12.93 -22.36
CA LYS A 346 26.72 -13.05 -20.90
C LYS A 346 26.62 -11.66 -20.28
N VAL A 347 25.67 -11.46 -19.37
CA VAL A 347 25.38 -10.14 -18.81
C VAL A 347 25.59 -10.16 -17.30
N VAL A 348 26.15 -9.08 -16.76
CA VAL A 348 26.13 -8.77 -15.32
C VAL A 348 25.18 -7.61 -15.07
N THR A 349 24.44 -7.66 -13.96
CA THR A 349 23.56 -6.58 -13.53
C THR A 349 23.58 -6.39 -12.02
N GLN A 350 22.92 -5.35 -11.53
CA GLN A 350 22.77 -5.00 -10.13
C GLN A 350 21.59 -5.75 -9.49
N ALA A 351 21.68 -6.04 -8.18
CA ALA A 351 20.60 -6.68 -7.43
C ALA A 351 19.32 -5.83 -7.36
N ILE A 352 19.44 -4.50 -7.24
CA ILE A 352 18.32 -3.55 -7.28
C ILE A 352 17.98 -3.24 -8.74
N THR A 353 17.12 -4.06 -9.33
CA THR A 353 16.62 -3.91 -10.70
C THR A 353 15.18 -4.43 -10.79
N PHE A 354 14.58 -4.43 -11.97
CA PHE A 354 13.29 -5.07 -12.21
C PHE A 354 13.47 -6.51 -12.70
N ALA A 355 12.52 -7.39 -12.38
CA ALA A 355 12.61 -8.82 -12.67
C ALA A 355 13.01 -9.20 -14.13
N PRO A 356 12.56 -8.48 -15.19
CA PRO A 356 13.02 -8.71 -16.55
C PRO A 356 14.53 -8.69 -16.76
N GLY A 357 15.28 -7.98 -15.90
CA GLY A 357 16.74 -7.89 -15.90
C GLY A 357 17.47 -9.22 -15.67
N ILE A 358 16.77 -10.26 -15.23
CA ILE A 358 17.31 -11.61 -14.99
C ILE A 358 16.46 -12.73 -15.63
N GLN A 359 15.52 -12.36 -16.51
CA GLN A 359 14.57 -13.28 -17.13
C GLN A 359 14.76 -13.34 -18.65
N GLY A 360 14.23 -14.39 -19.28
CA GLY A 360 14.28 -14.55 -20.73
C GLY A 360 15.73 -14.62 -21.24
N PRO A 361 16.12 -13.79 -22.23
CA PRO A 361 17.51 -13.73 -22.71
C PRO A 361 18.56 -13.35 -21.65
N LEU A 362 18.13 -12.83 -20.51
CA LEU A 362 18.99 -12.49 -19.36
C LEU A 362 19.02 -13.58 -18.29
N LEU A 363 18.42 -14.75 -18.54
CA LEU A 363 18.50 -15.87 -17.61
C LEU A 363 19.96 -16.31 -17.41
N GLY A 364 20.37 -16.44 -16.15
CA GLY A 364 21.75 -16.76 -15.80
C GLY A 364 22.71 -15.56 -15.77
N SER A 365 22.18 -14.33 -15.85
CA SER A 365 22.98 -13.12 -15.62
C SER A 365 23.62 -13.16 -14.23
N LEU A 366 24.88 -12.71 -14.15
CA LEU A 366 25.54 -12.47 -12.88
C LEU A 366 24.87 -11.28 -12.19
N VAL A 367 24.55 -11.41 -10.91
CA VAL A 367 23.95 -10.32 -10.12
C VAL A 367 24.93 -9.90 -9.03
N VAL A 368 25.30 -8.63 -9.03
CA VAL A 368 26.23 -8.03 -8.07
C VAL A 368 25.51 -7.05 -7.15
N GLU A 369 26.17 -6.66 -6.06
CA GLU A 369 25.66 -5.65 -5.15
C GLU A 369 25.33 -4.33 -5.86
N TYR A 370 24.26 -3.68 -5.40
CA TYR A 370 23.94 -2.30 -5.76
C TYR A 370 24.77 -1.34 -4.90
N ASP A 371 25.52 -0.47 -5.57
CA ASP A 371 26.26 0.61 -4.95
C ASP A 371 25.42 1.89 -4.97
N GLN A 372 25.04 2.37 -3.79
CA GLN A 372 24.21 3.57 -3.66
C GLN A 372 24.93 4.85 -4.10
N VAL A 373 26.25 4.93 -3.95
CA VAL A 373 27.04 6.12 -4.33
C VAL A 373 27.17 6.19 -5.85
N LEU A 374 27.44 5.06 -6.50
CA LEU A 374 27.50 4.97 -7.96
C LEU A 374 26.10 4.92 -8.59
N LYS A 375 25.10 4.57 -7.79
CA LYS A 375 23.69 4.33 -8.14
C LYS A 375 23.51 3.23 -9.19
N GLY A 376 24.34 2.17 -9.12
CA GLY A 376 24.35 1.07 -10.09
C GLY A 376 25.10 -0.17 -9.58
N PRO A 377 25.54 -1.09 -10.46
CA PRO A 377 26.28 -2.29 -10.07
C PRO A 377 27.64 -1.97 -9.42
N CYS A 378 28.01 -2.66 -8.35
CA CYS A 378 29.29 -2.44 -7.67
C CYS A 378 30.50 -2.68 -8.59
N LEU A 379 31.23 -1.62 -8.94
CA LEU A 379 32.39 -1.71 -9.85
C LEU A 379 33.51 -2.62 -9.34
N GLN A 380 33.66 -2.76 -8.00
CA GLN A 380 34.64 -3.68 -7.43
C GLN A 380 34.29 -5.15 -7.75
N GLU A 381 33.02 -5.52 -7.59
CA GLU A 381 32.55 -6.87 -7.95
C GLU A 381 32.60 -7.10 -9.46
N LEU A 382 32.33 -6.07 -10.28
CA LEU A 382 32.55 -6.15 -11.73
C LEU A 382 34.00 -6.47 -12.08
N GLY A 383 34.96 -5.87 -11.37
CA GLY A 383 36.40 -6.15 -11.55
C GLY A 383 36.80 -7.58 -11.17
N VAL A 384 36.23 -8.12 -10.09
CA VAL A 384 36.45 -9.52 -9.67
C VAL A 384 35.93 -10.50 -10.72
N HIS A 385 34.77 -10.20 -11.31
CA HIS A 385 34.08 -11.08 -12.26
C HIS A 385 34.27 -10.68 -13.73
N GLN A 386 35.27 -9.85 -14.04
CA GLN A 386 35.40 -9.25 -15.36
C GLN A 386 35.46 -10.27 -16.52
N ASP A 387 35.93 -11.49 -16.28
CA ASP A 387 36.03 -12.53 -17.31
C ASP A 387 34.73 -13.35 -17.47
N ASP A 388 33.77 -13.20 -16.56
CA ASP A 388 32.53 -13.99 -16.53
C ASP A 388 31.42 -13.44 -17.45
N PHE A 389 31.53 -12.18 -17.88
CA PHE A 389 30.49 -11.50 -18.67
C PHE A 389 31.04 -10.71 -19.87
N ASP A 390 30.18 -10.48 -20.88
CA ASP A 390 30.45 -9.68 -22.07
C ASP A 390 29.88 -8.25 -21.96
N ALA A 391 28.85 -8.05 -21.14
CA ALA A 391 28.13 -6.78 -21.04
C ALA A 391 27.67 -6.47 -19.61
N VAL A 392 27.62 -5.18 -19.29
CA VAL A 392 27.04 -4.65 -18.05
C VAL A 392 25.66 -4.08 -18.35
N LEU A 393 24.63 -4.60 -17.71
CA LEU A 393 23.29 -4.02 -17.71
C LEU A 393 23.14 -3.09 -16.50
N LEU A 394 23.20 -1.79 -16.79
CA LEU A 394 22.99 -0.71 -15.84
C LEU A 394 21.51 -0.34 -15.80
N THR A 395 20.85 -0.56 -14.67
CA THR A 395 19.43 -0.19 -14.50
C THR A 395 19.31 1.11 -13.74
N ASN A 396 18.85 2.15 -14.43
CA ASN A 396 18.56 3.46 -13.85
C ASN A 396 17.22 3.41 -13.10
N CYS A 397 17.30 2.97 -11.84
CA CYS A 397 16.16 2.83 -10.96
C CYS A 397 15.64 4.20 -10.47
N PHE A 398 14.37 4.24 -10.07
CA PHE A 398 13.76 5.37 -9.34
C PHE A 398 13.69 6.69 -10.10
N GLY A 399 13.87 6.67 -11.41
CA GLY A 399 13.96 7.91 -12.18
C GLY A 399 15.29 8.65 -12.01
N ASN A 400 16.30 8.02 -11.40
CA ASN A 400 17.62 8.61 -11.27
C ASN A 400 18.61 7.92 -12.20
N ILE A 401 19.60 8.68 -12.64
CA ILE A 401 20.69 8.18 -13.46
C ILE A 401 21.90 7.86 -12.59
N ALA A 402 22.57 6.77 -12.93
CA ALA A 402 23.84 6.40 -12.32
C ALA A 402 24.97 7.36 -12.69
N LYS A 403 26.15 7.15 -12.11
CA LYS A 403 27.38 7.81 -12.56
C LYS A 403 27.83 7.22 -13.90
N ILE A 404 27.09 7.56 -14.96
CA ILE A 404 27.16 6.93 -16.29
C ILE A 404 28.59 6.96 -16.85
N ASN A 405 29.31 8.08 -16.67
CA ASN A 405 30.70 8.21 -17.09
C ASN A 405 31.60 7.12 -16.50
N LEU A 406 31.47 6.83 -15.20
CA LEU A 406 32.28 5.80 -14.55
C LEU A 406 32.01 4.40 -15.11
N TYR A 407 30.75 4.07 -15.40
CA TYR A 407 30.40 2.80 -16.03
C TYR A 407 30.84 2.73 -17.49
N GLN A 408 30.74 3.83 -18.23
CA GLN A 408 31.19 3.91 -19.61
C GLN A 408 32.72 3.74 -19.69
N ASP A 409 33.47 4.47 -18.88
CA ASP A 409 34.93 4.37 -18.80
C ASP A 409 35.38 2.97 -18.37
N TRP A 410 34.71 2.38 -17.38
CA TRP A 410 34.99 1.02 -16.93
C TRP A 410 34.73 0.01 -18.06
N CYS A 411 33.57 0.08 -18.73
CA CYS A 411 33.25 -0.80 -19.85
C CYS A 411 34.22 -0.66 -21.02
N ASN A 412 34.60 0.58 -21.38
CA ASN A 412 35.57 0.85 -22.44
C ASN A 412 36.94 0.26 -22.10
N THR A 413 37.42 0.46 -20.87
CA THR A 413 38.71 -0.05 -20.39
C THR A 413 38.77 -1.58 -20.44
N HIS A 414 37.66 -2.25 -20.10
CA HIS A 414 37.59 -3.71 -20.04
C HIS A 414 36.96 -4.35 -21.30
N SER A 415 36.78 -3.57 -22.37
CA SER A 415 36.18 -4.04 -23.64
C SER A 415 34.82 -4.72 -23.47
N LYS A 416 33.96 -4.18 -22.60
CA LYS A 416 32.59 -4.65 -22.33
C LYS A 416 31.56 -3.76 -23.00
N LEU A 417 30.41 -4.33 -23.35
CA LEU A 417 29.25 -3.53 -23.77
C LEU A 417 28.55 -2.94 -22.54
N LEU A 418 28.15 -1.67 -22.64
CA LEU A 418 27.26 -1.03 -21.68
C LEU A 418 25.84 -1.06 -22.25
N LEU A 419 24.93 -1.68 -21.51
CA LEU A 419 23.49 -1.69 -21.77
C LEU A 419 22.80 -0.85 -20.70
N MET A 420 21.78 -0.10 -21.07
CA MET A 420 21.03 0.72 -20.12
C MET A 420 19.54 0.40 -20.11
N ASP A 421 19.04 0.07 -18.93
CA ASP A 421 17.59 0.05 -18.66
C ASP A 421 17.17 1.42 -18.12
N ASN A 422 16.63 2.24 -19.02
CA ASN A 422 16.06 3.55 -18.73
C ASN A 422 14.53 3.49 -18.62
N ALA A 423 13.95 2.36 -18.22
CA ALA A 423 12.51 2.21 -18.06
C ALA A 423 11.89 3.24 -17.09
N ALA A 424 12.68 3.83 -16.19
CA ALA A 424 12.22 4.87 -15.26
C ALA A 424 12.78 6.27 -15.56
N THR A 425 13.71 6.43 -16.51
CA THR A 425 14.50 7.66 -16.74
C THR A 425 14.54 8.14 -18.20
N PRO A 426 13.45 8.02 -18.98
CA PRO A 426 13.52 8.07 -20.44
C PRO A 426 14.03 9.38 -21.06
N LEU A 427 13.89 10.49 -20.34
CA LEU A 427 14.23 11.84 -20.81
C LEU A 427 15.25 12.54 -19.92
N THR A 428 16.08 11.77 -19.20
CA THR A 428 17.08 12.33 -18.29
C THR A 428 18.39 12.59 -19.04
N ASN A 429 18.92 13.80 -18.90
CA ASN A 429 20.17 14.23 -19.51
C ASN A 429 21.31 14.23 -18.49
N TYR A 430 22.50 13.88 -18.98
CA TYR A 430 23.79 14.00 -18.29
C TYR A 430 24.70 14.81 -19.22
N ASP A 431 25.31 15.89 -18.72
CA ASP A 431 26.13 16.81 -19.52
C ASP A 431 25.46 17.29 -20.82
N GLY A 432 24.14 17.53 -20.75
CA GLY A 432 23.33 17.99 -21.89
C GLY A 432 23.00 16.92 -22.93
N ILE A 433 23.45 15.67 -22.75
CA ILE A 433 23.18 14.55 -23.64
C ILE A 433 22.20 13.59 -22.96
N ASN A 434 21.23 13.06 -23.72
CA ASN A 434 20.31 12.08 -23.15
C ASN A 434 21.05 10.80 -22.73
N SER A 435 20.77 10.33 -21.52
CA SER A 435 21.39 9.14 -20.93
C SER A 435 21.32 7.89 -21.82
N SER A 436 20.30 7.74 -22.66
CA SER A 436 20.15 6.60 -23.56
C SER A 436 21.23 6.51 -24.64
N LEU A 437 21.93 7.61 -24.93
CA LEU A 437 22.96 7.68 -25.96
C LEU A 437 24.37 7.31 -25.47
N TYR A 438 24.55 7.09 -24.16
CA TYR A 438 25.83 6.68 -23.58
C TYR A 438 26.07 5.16 -23.68
N ALA A 439 25.02 4.38 -23.90
CA ALA A 439 25.06 2.93 -23.90
C ALA A 439 25.68 2.38 -25.20
N THR A 440 26.88 1.80 -25.11
CA THR A 440 27.61 1.26 -26.29
C THR A 440 26.93 0.05 -26.94
N GLY A 441 26.11 -0.70 -26.19
CA GLY A 441 25.29 -1.77 -26.74
C GLY A 441 23.83 -1.37 -26.98
N GLY A 442 23.39 -0.22 -26.45
CA GLY A 442 22.03 0.30 -26.58
C GLY A 442 21.29 0.43 -25.25
N ALA A 443 20.18 1.15 -25.28
CA ALA A 443 19.34 1.45 -24.13
C ALA A 443 17.87 1.16 -24.42
N ILE A 444 17.09 0.92 -23.38
CA ILE A 444 15.65 0.71 -23.49
C ILE A 444 14.86 1.68 -22.63
N VAL A 445 13.63 1.96 -23.06
CA VAL A 445 12.66 2.79 -22.35
C VAL A 445 11.33 2.05 -22.30
N SER A 446 10.67 2.13 -21.15
CA SER A 446 9.32 1.59 -20.96
C SER A 446 8.29 2.70 -21.15
N LEU A 447 7.26 2.40 -21.92
CA LEU A 447 6.08 3.24 -22.13
C LEU A 447 4.84 2.65 -21.45
N HIS A 448 5.04 1.79 -20.45
CA HIS A 448 3.96 1.25 -19.62
C HIS A 448 3.15 2.37 -18.95
N GLU A 449 1.85 2.15 -18.72
CA GLU A 449 0.90 3.12 -18.15
C GLU A 449 1.43 3.81 -16.88
N THR A 450 2.18 3.09 -16.04
CA THR A 450 2.74 3.63 -14.79
C THR A 450 3.91 4.61 -15.01
N LYS A 451 4.48 4.68 -16.21
CA LYS A 451 5.63 5.55 -16.51
C LYS A 451 5.14 6.94 -16.89
N PRO A 452 5.83 8.04 -16.53
CA PRO A 452 5.35 9.40 -16.81
C PRO A 452 5.00 9.64 -18.29
N ILE A 453 5.88 9.21 -19.20
CA ILE A 453 5.68 9.35 -20.65
C ILE A 453 4.94 8.17 -21.28
N GLY A 454 4.58 7.15 -20.49
CA GLY A 454 3.96 5.93 -20.98
C GLY A 454 2.44 6.02 -21.08
N ARG A 455 1.86 5.16 -21.92
CA ARG A 455 0.41 5.00 -22.09
C ARG A 455 0.08 3.58 -22.55
N GLY A 456 -0.70 2.86 -21.75
CA GLY A 456 -1.03 1.45 -21.94
C GLY A 456 0.21 0.57 -21.83
N GLU A 457 0.59 -0.05 -22.94
CA GLU A 457 1.80 -0.86 -23.07
C GLU A 457 2.67 -0.31 -24.19
N GLY A 458 3.98 -0.40 -24.02
CA GLY A 458 4.93 -0.01 -25.05
C GLY A 458 6.38 0.02 -24.57
N GLY A 459 7.29 -0.07 -25.53
CA GLY A 459 8.72 -0.01 -25.29
C GLY A 459 9.44 0.69 -26.43
N ILE A 460 10.59 1.26 -26.11
CA ILE A 460 11.50 1.85 -27.08
C ILE A 460 12.87 1.22 -26.88
N ILE A 461 13.58 0.98 -27.98
CA ILE A 461 14.98 0.57 -28.00
C ILE A 461 15.76 1.65 -28.75
N VAL A 462 16.71 2.29 -28.06
CA VAL A 462 17.73 3.14 -28.68
C VAL A 462 18.95 2.26 -28.90
N VAL A 463 19.33 2.05 -30.16
CA VAL A 463 20.36 1.06 -30.50
C VAL A 463 21.35 1.64 -31.51
N PRO A 464 22.66 1.37 -31.37
CA PRO A 464 23.62 1.67 -32.41
C PRO A 464 23.21 1.05 -33.76
N VAL A 465 23.34 1.79 -34.86
CA VAL A 465 22.87 1.37 -36.19
C VAL A 465 23.41 0.00 -36.61
N GLN A 466 24.66 -0.31 -36.23
CA GLN A 466 25.30 -1.58 -36.53
C GLN A 466 24.60 -2.81 -35.92
N TYR A 467 23.85 -2.65 -34.82
CA TYR A 467 23.11 -3.74 -34.17
C TYR A 467 21.62 -3.76 -34.53
N ALA A 468 21.11 -2.71 -35.18
CA ALA A 468 19.67 -2.53 -35.43
C ALA A 468 19.04 -3.70 -36.22
N ALA A 469 19.73 -4.20 -37.24
CA ALA A 469 19.24 -5.32 -38.06
C ALA A 469 19.07 -6.61 -37.24
N ALA A 470 20.02 -6.91 -36.35
CA ALA A 470 19.98 -8.09 -35.49
C ALA A 470 18.93 -7.97 -34.39
N VAL A 471 18.75 -6.78 -33.80
CA VAL A 471 17.66 -6.51 -32.85
C VAL A 471 16.31 -6.65 -33.54
N HIS A 472 16.14 -6.10 -34.74
CA HIS A 472 14.92 -6.28 -35.52
C HIS A 472 14.65 -7.76 -35.86
N GLN A 473 15.68 -8.54 -36.22
CA GLN A 473 15.57 -9.98 -36.42
C GLN A 473 15.06 -10.67 -35.14
N ALA A 474 15.64 -10.34 -33.98
CA ALA A 474 15.23 -10.89 -32.68
C ALA A 474 13.75 -10.60 -32.37
N MET A 475 13.27 -9.38 -32.69
CA MET A 475 11.89 -8.96 -32.49
C MET A 475 10.88 -9.62 -33.45
N ASN A 476 11.36 -10.16 -34.57
CA ASN A 476 10.53 -10.66 -35.66
C ASN A 476 10.64 -12.18 -35.80
N PHE A 477 10.42 -12.91 -34.69
CA PHE A 477 10.49 -14.37 -34.62
C PHE A 477 11.84 -14.96 -35.02
N GLY A 478 12.90 -14.15 -35.09
CA GLY A 478 14.23 -14.59 -35.50
C GLY A 478 14.43 -14.63 -37.02
N PHE A 479 13.45 -14.19 -37.82
CA PHE A 479 13.58 -14.13 -39.28
C PHE A 479 14.37 -12.91 -39.74
N SER A 480 15.34 -13.12 -40.63
CA SER A 480 16.06 -12.05 -41.32
C SER A 480 15.69 -12.03 -42.81
N PRO A 481 15.77 -10.87 -43.48
CA PRO A 481 15.61 -10.79 -44.92
C PRO A 481 16.60 -11.68 -45.70
N GLN A 482 17.78 -11.91 -45.14
CA GLN A 482 18.83 -12.73 -45.74
C GLN A 482 18.52 -14.24 -45.63
N ASN A 483 17.74 -14.66 -44.62
CA ASN A 483 17.35 -16.05 -44.42
C ASN A 483 15.90 -16.16 -43.91
N PRO A 484 14.90 -15.90 -44.78
CA PRO A 484 13.50 -15.80 -44.37
C PRO A 484 12.87 -17.15 -43.97
N GLY A 485 13.51 -18.28 -44.29
CA GLY A 485 12.98 -19.62 -44.04
C GLY A 485 13.45 -20.28 -42.74
N VAL A 486 14.46 -19.71 -42.06
CA VAL A 486 15.05 -20.32 -40.86
C VAL A 486 15.07 -19.28 -39.72
N PRO A 487 14.23 -19.44 -38.70
CA PRO A 487 14.21 -18.51 -37.57
C PRO A 487 15.43 -18.73 -36.67
N HIS A 488 16.04 -17.64 -36.22
CA HIS A 488 17.04 -17.70 -35.15
C HIS A 488 16.37 -18.06 -33.81
N PRO A 489 16.92 -19.00 -33.01
CA PRO A 489 16.27 -19.49 -31.79
C PRO A 489 16.08 -18.45 -30.67
N LEU A 490 16.84 -17.35 -30.72
CA LEU A 490 16.69 -16.22 -29.79
C LEU A 490 15.58 -15.23 -30.19
N GLY A 491 14.87 -15.49 -31.28
CA GLY A 491 13.79 -14.64 -31.75
C GLY A 491 12.46 -14.86 -31.02
N SER A 492 11.65 -13.82 -30.93
CA SER A 492 10.27 -13.87 -30.40
C SER A 492 9.40 -12.81 -31.08
N ASN A 493 8.14 -12.67 -30.66
CA ASN A 493 7.27 -11.59 -31.11
C ASN A 493 7.28 -10.43 -30.10
N TRP A 494 8.19 -9.49 -30.30
CA TRP A 494 8.36 -8.33 -29.41
C TRP A 494 7.90 -7.01 -30.02
N ARG A 495 7.20 -7.06 -31.15
CA ARG A 495 6.84 -5.86 -31.94
C ARG A 495 5.65 -5.12 -31.33
N MET A 496 5.69 -3.79 -31.40
CA MET A 496 4.59 -2.91 -30.97
C MET A 496 3.43 -2.95 -31.97
N SER A 497 2.21 -2.60 -31.55
CA SER A 497 1.10 -2.35 -32.48
C SER A 497 0.95 -0.85 -32.77
N ASP A 498 0.37 -0.51 -33.91
CA ASP A 498 0.08 0.89 -34.25
C ASP A 498 -0.98 1.52 -33.34
N ILE A 499 -1.90 0.71 -32.81
CA ILE A 499 -2.88 1.13 -31.79
C ILE A 499 -2.16 1.61 -30.52
N ALA A 500 -1.19 0.83 -30.02
CA ALA A 500 -0.40 1.21 -28.85
C ALA A 500 0.44 2.47 -29.14
N ALA A 501 1.06 2.54 -30.31
CA ALA A 501 1.85 3.71 -30.71
C ALA A 501 1.00 4.98 -30.80
N ALA A 502 -0.22 4.92 -31.35
CA ALA A 502 -1.14 6.04 -31.42
C ALA A 502 -1.58 6.54 -30.03
N ALA A 503 -1.81 5.63 -29.07
CA ALA A 503 -2.15 6.00 -27.70
C ALA A 503 -1.02 6.76 -27.01
N VAL A 504 0.23 6.32 -27.18
CA VAL A 504 1.42 7.01 -26.66
C VAL A 504 1.60 8.38 -27.33
N MET A 505 1.46 8.46 -28.65
CA MET A 505 1.56 9.72 -29.39
C MET A 505 0.54 10.76 -28.94
N CYS A 506 -0.70 10.33 -28.69
CA CYS A 506 -1.75 11.16 -28.11
C CYS A 506 -1.35 11.72 -26.74
N HIS A 507 -0.74 10.90 -25.87
CA HIS A 507 -0.27 11.32 -24.55
C HIS A 507 0.88 12.35 -24.67
N TRP A 508 1.80 12.13 -25.61
CA TRP A 508 2.98 12.98 -25.81
C TRP A 508 2.68 14.38 -26.33
N ASP A 509 1.47 14.66 -26.79
CA ASP A 509 1.09 16.04 -27.14
C ASP A 509 1.09 17.00 -25.94
N SER A 510 1.07 16.45 -24.72
CA SER A 510 1.16 17.22 -23.49
C SER A 510 2.54 17.14 -22.81
N LEU A 511 3.54 16.57 -23.49
CA LEU A 511 4.83 16.20 -22.89
C LEU A 511 5.58 17.37 -22.26
N ASP A 512 5.63 18.54 -22.91
CA ASP A 512 6.32 19.72 -22.36
C ASP A 512 5.71 20.18 -21.04
N ARG A 513 4.37 20.19 -20.97
CA ARG A 513 3.63 20.52 -19.75
C ARG A 513 3.88 19.48 -18.65
N LEU A 514 3.92 18.20 -19.03
CA LEU A 514 4.21 17.11 -18.12
C LEU A 514 5.61 17.24 -17.52
N ILE A 515 6.62 17.50 -18.35
CA ILE A 515 8.01 17.69 -17.91
C ILE A 515 8.11 18.88 -16.95
N ALA A 516 7.58 20.04 -17.33
CA ALA A 516 7.62 21.24 -16.50
C ALA A 516 6.98 21.03 -15.12
N LYS A 517 5.83 20.34 -15.08
CA LYS A 517 5.14 20.01 -13.83
C LYS A 517 5.92 19.02 -12.97
N HIS A 518 6.53 17.98 -13.58
CA HIS A 518 7.39 17.04 -12.85
C HIS A 518 8.60 17.74 -12.22
N LEU A 519 9.26 18.64 -12.96
CA LEU A 519 10.39 19.42 -12.46
C LEU A 519 9.98 20.30 -11.27
N GLN A 520 8.82 20.96 -11.35
CA GLN A 520 8.30 21.76 -10.23
C GLN A 520 8.04 20.89 -8.99
N LEU A 521 7.38 19.75 -9.15
CA LEU A 521 7.10 18.83 -8.04
C LEU A 521 8.39 18.25 -7.45
N PHE A 522 9.38 17.96 -8.29
CA PHE A 522 10.69 17.49 -7.87
C PHE A 522 11.37 18.52 -6.96
N THR A 523 11.46 19.78 -7.39
CA THR A 523 12.06 20.86 -6.59
C THR A 523 11.35 21.04 -5.25
N ASN A 524 10.01 20.95 -5.24
CA ASN A 524 9.26 21.02 -4.00
C ASN A 524 9.59 19.84 -3.08
N ALA A 525 9.61 18.61 -3.61
CA ALA A 525 9.89 17.40 -2.85
C ALA A 525 11.30 17.40 -2.26
N THR A 526 12.33 17.78 -3.03
CA THR A 526 13.72 17.82 -2.55
C THR A 526 13.87 18.81 -1.39
N SER A 527 13.20 19.96 -1.44
CA SER A 527 13.27 20.96 -0.37
C SER A 527 12.83 20.44 1.01
N TYR A 528 11.82 19.55 1.06
CA TYR A 528 11.40 18.91 2.31
C TYR A 528 12.42 17.91 2.82
N VAL A 529 13.06 17.18 1.91
CA VAL A 529 14.04 16.16 2.28
C VAL A 529 15.32 16.78 2.81
N GLU A 530 15.77 17.88 2.21
CA GLU A 530 16.95 18.63 2.65
C GLU A 530 16.79 19.25 4.04
N GLN A 531 15.55 19.54 4.46
CA GLN A 531 15.23 20.10 5.77
C GLN A 531 15.01 19.03 6.86
N SER A 532 14.91 17.76 6.49
CA SER A 532 14.66 16.66 7.43
C SER A 532 15.96 16.08 7.99
N ILE A 533 15.97 15.76 9.28
CA ILE A 533 17.06 14.98 9.91
C ILE A 533 16.86 13.47 9.82
N HIS A 534 15.64 13.01 9.50
CA HIS A 534 15.24 11.59 9.50
C HIS A 534 15.28 10.94 8.12
N MET A 535 15.25 11.76 7.08
CA MET A 535 15.23 11.33 5.69
C MET A 535 16.45 11.85 4.97
N ARG A 536 16.91 11.10 3.99
CA ARG A 536 17.86 11.60 2.99
C ARG A 536 17.31 11.29 1.62
N TRP A 537 17.61 12.17 0.67
CA TRP A 537 17.32 11.86 -0.69
C TRP A 537 18.23 10.72 -1.12
N ALA A 538 17.65 9.63 -1.61
CA ALA A 538 18.41 8.42 -1.90
C ALA A 538 19.43 8.63 -3.03
N PHE A 539 19.22 9.65 -3.87
CA PHE A 539 19.94 9.84 -5.14
C PHE A 539 20.31 11.30 -5.43
N PRO A 540 21.12 12.00 -4.60
CA PRO A 540 21.54 13.38 -4.85
C PRO A 540 21.99 13.62 -6.31
N LEU A 541 21.61 14.74 -6.93
CA LEU A 541 22.09 15.09 -8.28
C LEU A 541 23.60 15.24 -8.22
N ASP A 542 24.31 14.55 -9.11
CA ASP A 542 25.75 14.80 -9.33
C ASP A 542 25.94 15.99 -10.28
N ASP A 543 27.15 16.56 -10.32
CA ASP A 543 27.50 17.61 -11.27
C ASP A 543 27.16 17.20 -12.71
N GLY A 544 26.54 18.12 -13.46
CA GLY A 544 26.10 17.87 -14.84
C GLY A 544 24.80 17.08 -14.98
N GLN A 545 24.22 16.56 -13.89
CA GLN A 545 22.91 15.90 -13.91
C GLN A 545 21.78 16.92 -13.85
N GLN A 546 20.76 16.71 -14.68
CA GLN A 546 19.49 17.41 -14.56
C GLN A 546 18.43 16.49 -13.95
N PRO A 547 17.50 17.03 -13.15
CA PRO A 547 16.39 16.25 -12.64
C PRO A 547 15.56 15.70 -13.81
N GLY A 548 15.39 14.37 -13.82
CA GLY A 548 14.63 13.68 -14.85
C GLY A 548 13.12 13.72 -14.60
N VAL A 549 12.36 13.19 -15.56
CA VAL A 549 10.94 12.90 -15.36
C VAL A 549 10.80 11.62 -14.54
N LEU A 550 10.79 11.78 -13.21
CA LEU A 550 10.79 10.66 -12.28
C LEU A 550 9.49 9.86 -12.34
N SER A 551 9.60 8.53 -12.31
CA SER A 551 8.44 7.64 -12.13
C SER A 551 8.03 7.45 -10.67
N ALA A 552 8.94 7.73 -9.73
CA ALA A 552 8.71 7.74 -8.29
C ALA A 552 9.79 8.60 -7.63
N PHE A 553 9.48 9.21 -6.49
CA PHE A 553 10.45 9.95 -5.70
C PHE A 553 10.94 9.07 -4.55
N CYS A 554 12.21 8.65 -4.59
CA CYS A 554 12.77 7.69 -3.64
C CYS A 554 13.62 8.38 -2.56
N VAL A 555 13.34 8.06 -1.30
CA VAL A 555 14.10 8.53 -0.13
C VAL A 555 14.60 7.37 0.70
N THR A 556 15.71 7.57 1.40
CA THR A 556 16.21 6.64 2.43
C THR A 556 15.84 7.16 3.82
N LEU A 557 15.34 6.27 4.66
CA LEU A 557 14.96 6.54 6.05
C LEU A 557 16.03 6.02 7.01
N GLN A 558 16.17 6.63 8.18
CA GLN A 558 17.00 6.09 9.27
C GLN A 558 16.39 4.88 9.95
N VAL A 559 15.07 4.69 9.81
CA VAL A 559 14.30 3.57 10.36
C VAL A 559 13.95 2.58 9.25
N SER A 560 13.49 1.37 9.62
CA SER A 560 12.97 0.42 8.64
C SER A 560 11.75 1.01 7.93
N SER A 561 11.70 0.88 6.61
CA SER A 561 10.66 1.50 5.78
C SER A 561 9.34 0.73 5.75
N GLU A 562 9.31 -0.56 6.13
CA GLU A 562 8.09 -1.37 6.02
C GLU A 562 6.94 -0.86 6.90
N PRO A 563 7.13 -0.61 8.22
CA PRO A 563 6.08 -0.07 9.07
C PRO A 563 5.63 1.33 8.59
N VAL A 564 6.57 2.15 8.14
CA VAL A 564 6.30 3.51 7.66
C VAL A 564 5.43 3.47 6.40
N VAL A 565 5.73 2.60 5.45
CA VAL A 565 4.92 2.43 4.21
C VAL A 565 3.52 1.93 4.52
N GLN A 566 3.37 0.97 5.44
CA GLN A 566 2.06 0.49 5.86
C GLN A 566 1.23 1.64 6.42
N CYS A 567 1.81 2.42 7.33
CA CYS A 567 1.22 3.61 7.92
C CYS A 567 0.83 4.66 6.86
N LEU A 568 1.75 5.04 5.96
CA LEU A 568 1.48 6.01 4.89
C LEU A 568 0.31 5.60 3.99
N ARG A 569 0.19 4.31 3.65
CA ARG A 569 -0.96 3.83 2.87
C ARG A 569 -2.30 4.05 3.56
N GLN A 570 -2.30 4.04 4.90
CA GLN A 570 -3.52 4.24 5.67
C GLN A 570 -3.91 5.72 5.78
N LEU A 571 -2.98 6.64 5.52
CA LEU A 571 -3.29 8.05 5.25
C LEU A 571 -3.96 8.28 3.89
N GLY A 572 -4.07 7.25 3.05
CA GLY A 572 -4.45 7.42 1.65
C GLY A 572 -3.28 7.86 0.76
N ILE A 573 -2.02 7.70 1.19
CA ILE A 573 -0.83 7.95 0.35
C ILE A 573 -0.32 6.62 -0.21
N GLU A 574 -0.56 6.37 -1.50
CA GLU A 574 -0.04 5.19 -2.17
C GLU A 574 1.48 5.29 -2.33
N CYS A 575 2.23 4.51 -1.54
CA CYS A 575 3.70 4.43 -1.58
C CYS A 575 4.17 2.96 -1.57
N LYS A 576 5.45 2.74 -1.91
CA LYS A 576 6.01 1.39 -2.10
C LYS A 576 7.46 1.29 -1.62
N GLN A 577 7.83 0.14 -1.05
CA GLN A 577 9.21 -0.32 -1.03
C GLN A 577 9.48 -1.04 -2.36
N TYR A 578 10.11 -0.31 -3.26
CA TYR A 578 10.40 -0.72 -4.63
C TYR A 578 11.79 -0.16 -4.91
N TYR A 579 12.69 -0.79 -5.68
CA TYR A 579 12.67 -2.14 -6.25
C TYR A 579 13.19 -3.17 -5.25
N LEU A 580 12.49 -4.31 -5.16
CA LEU A 580 12.98 -5.45 -4.38
C LEU A 580 14.25 -6.03 -5.03
N PRO A 581 15.30 -6.37 -4.27
CA PRO A 581 16.43 -7.10 -4.81
C PRO A 581 16.00 -8.41 -5.50
N VAL A 582 16.53 -8.67 -6.69
CA VAL A 582 16.15 -9.84 -7.50
C VAL A 582 16.83 -11.15 -7.07
N VAL A 583 17.60 -11.11 -5.99
CA VAL A 583 18.34 -12.24 -5.42
C VAL A 583 18.07 -12.38 -3.92
N PRO A 584 18.22 -13.58 -3.33
CA PRO A 584 18.04 -13.79 -1.90
C PRO A 584 18.94 -12.92 -1.03
N ARG A 585 18.48 -12.64 0.20
CA ARG A 585 19.16 -11.76 1.18
C ARG A 585 20.64 -12.07 1.42
N PRO A 586 21.07 -13.35 1.52
CA PRO A 586 22.48 -13.68 1.70
C PRO A 586 23.38 -13.38 0.50
N SER A 587 22.83 -13.27 -0.72
CA SER A 587 23.62 -13.07 -1.93
C SER A 587 24.08 -11.62 -2.09
N CYS A 588 23.24 -10.67 -1.72
CA CYS A 588 23.52 -9.23 -1.83
C CYS A 588 23.06 -8.47 -0.58
N PRO A 589 23.69 -8.71 0.60
CA PRO A 589 23.27 -8.13 1.86
C PRO A 589 23.28 -6.59 1.88
N LYS A 590 24.18 -5.91 1.15
CA LYS A 590 24.21 -4.44 1.10
C LYS A 590 23.02 -3.89 0.33
N SER A 591 22.63 -4.53 -0.76
CA SER A 591 21.44 -4.19 -1.55
C SER A 591 20.17 -4.35 -0.72
N TRP A 592 20.08 -5.42 0.07
CA TRP A 592 18.96 -5.61 1.00
C TRP A 592 18.95 -4.61 2.13
N ALA A 593 20.10 -4.29 2.71
CA ALA A 593 20.21 -3.23 3.71
C ALA A 593 19.72 -1.88 3.13
N PHE A 594 20.08 -1.54 1.89
CA PHE A 594 19.55 -0.37 1.21
C PHE A 594 18.01 -0.46 1.06
N TYR A 595 17.50 -1.58 0.54
CA TYR A 595 16.06 -1.81 0.33
C TYR A 595 15.22 -1.65 1.61
N ASP A 596 15.71 -2.13 2.75
CA ASP A 596 14.97 -2.09 4.01
C ASP A 596 14.76 -0.67 4.56
N HIS A 597 15.46 0.31 3.97
CA HIS A 597 15.43 1.71 4.37
C HIS A 597 14.85 2.63 3.27
N ILE A 598 14.52 2.13 2.08
CA ILE A 598 13.96 2.99 1.03
C ILE A 598 12.44 3.09 1.08
N VAL A 599 11.92 4.27 0.75
CA VAL A 599 10.50 4.49 0.43
C VAL A 599 10.41 5.22 -0.90
N CYS A 600 9.65 4.66 -1.83
CA CYS A 600 9.26 5.32 -3.06
C CYS A 600 7.89 5.96 -2.90
N MET A 601 7.84 7.26 -3.15
CA MET A 601 6.66 8.11 -3.07
C MET A 601 6.13 8.47 -4.48
N PRO A 602 4.82 8.70 -4.63
CA PRO A 602 4.26 9.15 -5.89
C PRO A 602 4.77 10.54 -6.23
N ILE A 603 5.05 10.76 -7.51
CA ILE A 603 5.37 12.07 -8.07
C ILE A 603 4.81 12.13 -9.48
N HIS A 604 3.70 12.84 -9.67
CA HIS A 604 3.02 12.90 -10.96
C HIS A 604 2.17 14.16 -11.12
N VAL A 605 1.75 14.43 -12.36
CA VAL A 605 1.16 15.70 -12.77
C VAL A 605 -0.11 16.12 -12.04
N ASP A 606 -0.93 15.18 -11.57
CA ASP A 606 -2.16 15.50 -10.83
C ASP A 606 -1.90 16.03 -9.40
N MET A 607 -0.67 15.90 -8.90
CA MET A 607 -0.34 16.33 -7.55
C MET A 607 -0.26 17.86 -7.45
N THR A 608 -0.79 18.37 -6.36
CA THR A 608 -0.69 19.77 -5.92
C THR A 608 0.51 19.96 -4.99
N PRO A 609 1.01 21.19 -4.80
CA PRO A 609 2.00 21.49 -3.76
C PRO A 609 1.54 21.04 -2.36
N ASP A 610 0.23 21.13 -2.08
CA ASP A 610 -0.35 20.68 -0.83
C ASP A 610 -0.27 19.15 -0.67
N ASP A 611 -0.36 18.39 -1.77
CA ASP A 611 -0.20 16.93 -1.73
C ASP A 611 1.24 16.57 -1.36
N VAL A 612 2.21 17.28 -1.95
CA VAL A 612 3.64 17.13 -1.62
C VAL A 612 3.87 17.48 -0.15
N HIS A 613 3.33 18.60 0.33
CA HIS A 613 3.43 19.01 1.73
C HIS A 613 2.84 17.97 2.69
N TYR A 614 1.60 17.52 2.43
CA TYR A 614 0.91 16.51 3.22
C TYR A 614 1.72 15.21 3.29
N MET A 615 2.25 14.79 2.14
CA MET A 615 3.05 13.58 1.99
C MET A 615 4.32 13.60 2.83
N PHE A 616 5.16 14.64 2.68
CA PHE A 616 6.44 14.71 3.39
C PHE A 616 6.31 15.04 4.87
N THR A 617 5.30 15.84 5.27
CA THR A 617 5.03 16.13 6.68
C THR A 617 4.66 14.87 7.45
N ASN A 618 3.77 14.03 6.88
CA ASN A 618 3.40 12.77 7.51
C ASN A 618 4.55 11.76 7.53
N LEU A 619 5.33 11.69 6.45
CA LEU A 619 6.50 10.82 6.40
C LEU A 619 7.52 11.19 7.49
N ASN A 620 7.82 12.49 7.66
CA ASN A 620 8.75 12.95 8.71
C ASN A 620 8.24 12.58 10.11
N ARG A 621 6.95 12.87 10.39
CA ARG A 621 6.30 12.54 11.67
C ARG A 621 6.34 11.04 12.00
N LEU A 622 6.19 10.18 10.99
CA LEU A 622 6.26 8.73 11.19
C LEU A 622 7.67 8.25 11.51
N CYS A 623 8.68 8.85 10.89
CA CYS A 623 10.06 8.54 11.20
C CYS A 623 10.43 8.94 12.63
N GLU A 624 9.96 10.10 13.11
CA GLU A 624 10.13 10.54 14.50
C GLU A 624 9.55 9.53 15.52
N ASN A 625 8.32 9.06 15.29
CA ASN A 625 7.64 8.14 16.20
C ASN A 625 8.21 6.72 16.22
N THR A 626 8.96 6.33 15.18
CA THR A 626 9.54 4.98 15.06
C THR A 626 11.00 4.95 15.55
N ALA A 627 11.63 6.12 15.72
CA ALA A 627 12.98 6.27 16.25
C ALA A 627 13.04 6.35 17.79
N LEU A 628 11.87 6.48 18.44
CA LEU A 628 11.64 6.38 19.89
C LEU A 628 11.18 4.97 20.25
#